data_AF-A0A140JYJ4-F1
#
_entry.id   AF-A0A140JYJ4-F1
#
_cell.length_a   1.000
_cell.length_b   1.000
_cell.length_c   1.000
_cell.angle_alpha   90.00
_cell.angle_beta   90.00
_cell.angle_gamma   90.00
#
_symmetry.space_group_name_H-M   'P 1'
#
loop_
_entity.id
_entity.type
_entity.pdbx_description
1 polymer ?
#
loop_
_entity_poly.entity_id
_entity_poly.type
_entity_poly.pdbx_seq_one_letter_code
_entity_poly.pdbx_strand_id
1 'polypeptide(L)'
;MCEKEPELKIAQQLALEFYRILKTQNKSQLSSWFTRVHESGSAELRRVATGMEADVAAICEAISSRWSNGVVEGHVNRLKMLKRQMYGRAGFELLRQRVMSPLA
;
A
#
# COMPACT_ATOMS: atom_id res chain seq x y z
N MET A 1 22.36 9.47 -1.92
CA MET A 1 21.22 9.86 -2.80
C MET A 1 20.26 10.82 -2.11
N CYS A 2 19.74 10.52 -0.91
CA CYS A 2 18.79 11.42 -0.21
C CYS A 2 19.38 12.74 0.36
N GLU A 3 20.70 12.93 0.34
CA GLU A 3 21.32 14.18 0.79
C GLU A 3 21.28 15.30 -0.25
N LYS A 4 21.06 14.97 -1.52
CA LYS A 4 21.10 15.94 -2.63
C LYS A 4 19.75 16.60 -2.92
N GLU A 5 18.65 16.04 -2.39
CA GLU A 5 17.30 16.52 -2.65
C GLU A 5 16.48 16.52 -1.33
N PRO A 6 16.22 17.69 -0.74
CA PRO A 6 15.53 17.80 0.55
C PRO A 6 14.11 17.22 0.51
N GLU A 7 13.42 17.28 -0.62
CA GLU A 7 12.06 16.73 -0.77
C GLU A 7 12.04 15.20 -0.61
N LEU A 8 13.02 14.50 -1.18
CA LEU A 8 13.16 13.04 -1.05
C LEU A 8 13.41 12.62 0.40
N LYS A 9 14.17 13.43 1.15
CA LYS A 9 14.42 13.19 2.57
C LYS A 9 13.13 13.31 3.39
N ILE A 10 12.31 14.32 3.10
CA ILE A 10 11.00 14.52 3.75
C ILE A 10 10.07 13.35 3.43
N ALA A 11 9.97 12.95 2.17
CA ALA A 11 9.14 11.81 1.75
C ALA A 11 9.56 10.50 2.45
N GLN A 12 10.86 10.23 2.53
CA GLN A 12 11.40 9.08 3.24
C GLN A 12 11.04 9.13 4.74
N GLN A 13 11.20 10.29 5.38
CA GLN A 13 10.88 10.46 6.79
C GLN A 13 9.39 10.20 7.06
N LEU A 14 8.50 10.78 6.26
CA LEU A 14 7.05 10.59 6.40
C LEU A 14 6.65 9.12 6.18
N ALA A 15 7.26 8.43 5.21
CA ALA A 15 7.02 7.01 4.97
C ALA A 15 7.47 6.14 6.15
N LEU A 16 8.65 6.42 6.73
CA LEU A 16 9.16 5.70 7.89
C LEU A 16 8.33 5.96 9.14
N GLU A 17 7.85 7.19 9.34
CA GLU A 17 6.93 7.52 10.43
C GLU A 17 5.61 6.76 10.30
N PHE A 18 5.02 6.73 9.11
CA PHE A 18 3.81 5.95 8.87
C PHE A 18 4.04 4.45 9.13
N TYR A 19 5.15 3.89 8.66
CA TYR A 19 5.51 2.50 8.94
C TYR A 19 5.63 2.21 10.44
N ARG A 20 6.20 3.14 11.22
CA ARG A 20 6.29 3.01 12.69
C ARG A 20 4.90 3.00 13.33
N ILE A 21 3.98 3.84 12.85
CA ILE A 21 2.58 3.86 13.32
C ILE A 21 1.92 2.50 13.10
N LEU A 22 2.06 1.93 11.89
CA LEU A 22 1.53 0.60 11.57
C LEU A 22 2.14 -0.48 12.47
N LYS A 23 3.46 -0.48 12.64
CA LYS A 23 4.19 -1.50 13.41
C LYS A 23 3.89 -1.46 14.91
N THR A 24 3.71 -0.26 15.46
CA THR A 24 3.42 -0.06 16.89
C THR A 24 1.93 -0.10 17.21
N GLN A 25 1.08 -0.24 16.18
CA GLN A 25 -0.37 -0.20 16.28
C GLN A 25 -0.93 1.09 16.91
N ASN A 26 -0.16 2.19 16.85
CA ASN A 26 -0.49 3.42 17.55
C ASN A 26 -1.38 4.35 16.72
N LYS A 27 -2.68 4.04 16.69
CA LYS A 27 -3.72 4.83 15.98
C LYS A 27 -3.70 6.32 16.31
N SER A 28 -3.38 6.69 17.56
CA SER A 28 -3.42 8.10 17.99
C SER A 28 -2.42 8.99 17.24
N GLN A 29 -1.35 8.42 16.70
CA GLN A 29 -0.35 9.18 15.94
C GLN A 29 -0.78 9.45 14.49
N LEU A 30 -1.83 8.80 14.00
CA LEU A 30 -2.25 8.92 12.59
C LEU A 30 -2.71 10.34 12.24
N SER A 31 -3.45 11.02 13.12
CA SER A 31 -3.88 12.42 12.90
C SER A 31 -2.67 13.37 12.81
N SER A 32 -1.74 13.26 13.75
CA SER A 32 -0.52 14.07 13.75
C SER A 32 0.38 13.81 12.54
N TRP A 33 0.35 12.59 12.01
CA TRP A 33 1.05 12.25 10.78
C TRP A 33 0.41 12.94 9.57
N PHE A 34 -0.92 12.92 9.45
CA PHE A 34 -1.62 13.65 8.38
C PHE A 34 -1.32 15.15 8.40
N THR A 35 -1.36 15.79 9.58
CA THR A 35 -0.99 17.21 9.72
C THR A 35 0.43 17.47 9.20
N ARG A 36 1.40 16.62 9.56
CA ARG A 36 2.78 16.76 9.06
C ARG A 36 2.90 16.54 7.55
N VAL A 37 2.13 15.62 6.96
CA VAL A 37 2.11 15.45 5.50
C VAL A 37 1.56 16.71 4.82
N HIS A 38 0.52 17.33 5.37
CA HIS A 38 -0.02 18.59 4.85
C HIS A 38 0.97 19.77 4.95
N GLU A 39 1.75 19.82 6.02
CA GLU A 39 2.79 20.84 6.23
C GLU A 39 4.08 20.60 5.43
N SER A 40 4.28 19.39 4.89
CA SER A 40 5.53 18.96 4.23
C SER A 40 5.85 19.64 2.89
N GLY A 41 4.92 20.43 2.34
CA GLY A 41 5.11 21.15 1.08
C GLY A 41 4.86 20.34 -0.20
N SER A 42 4.95 19.00 -0.17
CA SER A 42 4.73 18.14 -1.36
C SER A 42 3.25 17.98 -1.74
N ALA A 43 2.88 18.39 -2.96
CA ALA A 43 1.51 18.25 -3.48
C ALA A 43 1.12 16.79 -3.71
N GLU A 44 2.07 15.94 -4.07
CA GLU A 44 1.91 14.50 -4.30
C GLU A 44 1.54 13.79 -2.99
N LEU A 45 2.32 14.05 -1.92
CA LEU A 45 2.08 13.44 -0.62
C LEU A 45 0.78 13.93 0.00
N ARG A 46 0.43 15.21 -0.17
CA ARG A 46 -0.88 15.74 0.24
C ARG A 46 -2.04 15.03 -0.43
N ARG A 47 -1.97 14.79 -1.74
CA ARG A 47 -3.02 14.05 -2.46
C ARG A 47 -3.18 12.63 -1.93
N VAL A 48 -2.08 11.96 -1.62
CA VAL A 48 -2.10 10.62 -0.99
C VAL A 48 -2.75 10.69 0.40
N ALA A 49 -2.34 11.65 1.24
CA ALA A 49 -2.92 11.85 2.56
C ALA A 49 -4.43 12.10 2.51
N THR A 50 -4.91 12.95 1.59
CA THR A 50 -6.36 13.20 1.43
C THR A 50 -7.14 11.94 1.09
N GLY A 51 -6.61 11.07 0.22
CA GLY A 51 -7.24 9.77 -0.06
C GLY A 51 -7.26 8.87 1.17
N MET A 52 -6.16 8.83 1.93
CA MET A 52 -6.07 8.06 3.17
C MET A 52 -6.98 8.59 4.28
N GLU A 53 -7.17 9.90 4.38
CA GLU A 53 -8.09 10.54 5.33
C GLU A 53 -9.54 10.16 5.05
N ALA A 54 -9.93 10.03 3.77
CA ALA A 54 -11.26 9.55 3.39
C ALA A 54 -11.52 8.11 3.87
N ASP A 55 -10.48 7.28 3.89
CA ASP A 55 -10.53 5.88 4.32
C ASP A 55 -9.96 5.65 5.73
N VAL A 56 -9.94 6.66 6.59
CA VAL A 56 -9.23 6.59 7.89
C VAL A 56 -9.77 5.47 8.80
N ALA A 57 -11.06 5.16 8.71
CA ALA A 57 -11.67 4.06 9.45
C ALA A 57 -11.09 2.70 9.03
N ALA A 58 -10.94 2.47 7.73
CA ALA A 58 -10.33 1.26 7.19
C ALA A 58 -8.85 1.16 7.58
N ILE A 59 -8.12 2.27 7.56
CA ILE A 59 -6.71 2.33 8.00
C ILE A 59 -6.60 2.03 9.50
N CYS A 60 -7.47 2.59 10.32
CA CYS A 60 -7.51 2.30 11.75
C CYS A 60 -7.76 0.81 12.00
N GLU A 61 -8.71 0.20 11.30
CA GLU A 61 -8.95 -1.24 11.43
C GLU A 61 -7.77 -2.06 10.92
N ALA A 62 -7.11 -1.67 9.83
CA ALA A 62 -5.89 -2.32 9.36
C ALA A 62 -4.74 -2.27 10.39
N ILE A 63 -4.66 -1.20 11.19
CA ILE A 63 -3.66 -1.04 12.25
C ILE A 63 -3.94 -1.97 13.45
N SER A 64 -5.20 -2.10 13.89
CA SER A 64 -5.55 -2.90 15.07
C SER A 64 -5.87 -4.36 14.78
N SER A 65 -6.25 -4.68 13.54
CA SER A 65 -6.64 -6.03 13.18
C SER A 65 -5.46 -7.00 13.29
N ARG A 66 -5.76 -8.22 13.76
CA ARG A 66 -4.84 -9.36 13.70
C ARG A 66 -4.69 -9.90 12.28
N TRP A 67 -5.67 -9.62 11.41
CA TRP A 67 -5.70 -10.09 10.03
C TRP A 67 -5.11 -9.03 9.11
N SER A 68 -4.17 -9.46 8.27
CA SER A 68 -3.63 -8.61 7.20
C SER A 68 -4.20 -9.02 5.84
N ASN A 69 -4.24 -8.07 4.91
CA ASN A 69 -4.62 -8.34 3.52
C ASN A 69 -3.52 -9.11 2.74
N GLY A 70 -2.42 -9.51 3.39
CA GLY A 70 -1.24 -10.07 2.72
C GLY A 70 -1.51 -11.37 1.96
N VAL A 71 -2.34 -12.26 2.50
CA VAL A 71 -2.69 -13.53 1.82
C VAL A 71 -3.50 -13.26 0.55
N VAL A 72 -4.48 -12.35 0.64
CA VAL A 72 -5.32 -11.95 -0.49
C VAL A 72 -4.47 -11.26 -1.57
N GLU A 73 -3.62 -10.31 -1.19
CA GLU A 73 -2.69 -9.67 -2.11
C GLU A 73 -1.70 -10.66 -2.74
N GLY A 74 -1.29 -11.70 -2.00
CA GLY A 74 -0.49 -12.80 -2.53
C GLY A 74 -1.20 -13.55 -3.65
N HIS A 75 -2.46 -13.91 -3.45
CA HIS A 75 -3.29 -14.54 -4.49
C HIS A 75 -3.50 -13.62 -5.69
N VAL A 76 -3.79 -12.34 -5.46
CA VAL A 76 -3.94 -11.33 -6.52
C VAL A 76 -2.63 -11.18 -7.31
N ASN A 77 -1.48 -11.18 -6.63
CA ASN A 77 -0.18 -11.09 -7.29
C ASN A 77 0.11 -12.33 -8.13
N ARG A 78 -0.20 -13.54 -7.63
CA ARG A 78 -0.10 -14.80 -8.40
C ARG A 78 -0.96 -14.76 -9.65
N LEU A 79 -2.21 -14.28 -9.54
CA LEU A 79 -3.12 -14.09 -10.67
C LEU A 79 -2.58 -13.08 -11.70
N LYS A 80 -2.11 -11.92 -11.23
CA LYS A 80 -1.47 -10.90 -12.08
C LYS A 80 -0.24 -11.47 -12.81
N MET A 81 0.57 -12.28 -12.13
CA MET A 81 1.73 -12.95 -12.71
C MET A 81 1.32 -13.93 -13.82
N LEU A 82 0.35 -14.81 -13.59
CA LEU A 82 -0.18 -15.72 -14.61
C LEU A 82 -0.67 -14.97 -15.85
N LYS A 83 -1.43 -13.89 -15.66
CA LYS A 83 -1.91 -13.04 -16.76
C LYS A 83 -0.76 -12.38 -17.53
N ARG A 84 0.30 -11.93 -16.83
CA ARG A 84 1.51 -11.34 -17.42
C ARG A 84 2.34 -12.36 -18.22
N GLN A 85 2.46 -13.61 -17.75
CA GLN A 85 3.12 -14.70 -18.50
C GLN A 85 2.46 -14.95 -19.86
N MET A 86 1.17 -14.64 -19.98
CA MET A 86 0.39 -14.82 -21.20
C MET A 86 0.27 -13.52 -22.02
N TYR A 87 1.06 -12.49 -21.68
CA TYR A 87 1.05 -11.18 -22.33
C TYR A 87 -0.34 -10.53 -22.38
N GLY A 88 -1.20 -10.83 -21.40
CA GLY A 88 -2.58 -10.33 -21.35
C GLY A 88 -3.52 -10.93 -22.41
N ARG A 89 -3.08 -11.92 -23.20
CA ARG A 89 -3.87 -12.53 -24.29
C ARG A 89 -4.79 -13.67 -23.84
N ALA A 90 -4.77 -14.02 -22.56
CA ALA A 90 -5.61 -15.07 -22.01
C ALA A 90 -7.00 -14.56 -21.64
N GLY A 91 -8.04 -15.17 -22.23
CA GLY A 91 -9.43 -14.99 -21.79
C GLY A 91 -9.71 -15.65 -20.42
N PHE A 92 -10.90 -15.42 -19.87
CA PHE A 92 -11.26 -15.89 -18.53
C PHE A 92 -11.14 -17.42 -18.37
N GLU A 93 -11.65 -18.20 -19.32
CA GLU A 93 -11.58 -19.67 -19.26
C GLU A 93 -10.15 -20.20 -19.16
N LEU A 94 -9.23 -19.62 -19.94
CA LEU A 94 -7.83 -20.02 -19.95
C LEU A 94 -7.10 -19.59 -18.66
N LEU A 95 -7.41 -18.41 -18.12
CA LEU A 95 -6.91 -17.98 -16.82
C LEU A 95 -7.41 -18.89 -15.70
N ARG A 96 -8.70 -19.25 -15.73
CA ARG A 96 -9.33 -20.15 -14.75
C ARG A 96 -8.65 -21.52 -14.76
N GLN A 97 -8.43 -22.11 -15.94
CA GLN A 97 -7.74 -23.40 -16.05
C GLN A 97 -6.32 -23.34 -15.46
N ARG A 98 -5.54 -22.29 -15.74
CA ARG A 98 -4.17 -22.19 -15.18
C ARG A 98 -4.12 -21.92 -13.68
N VAL A 99 -5.16 -21.32 -13.10
CA VAL A 99 -5.26 -21.10 -11.66
C VAL A 99 -5.68 -22.38 -10.94
N MET A 100 -6.66 -23.10 -11.50
CA MET A 100 -7.27 -24.31 -10.94
C MET A 100 -6.44 -25.58 -11.19
N SER A 101 -5.62 -25.59 -12.24
CA SER A 101 -4.64 -26.62 -12.53
C SER A 101 -3.25 -26.00 -12.42
N PRO A 102 -2.70 -25.88 -11.19
CA PRO A 102 -1.27 -25.59 -11.06
C PRO A 102 -0.55 -26.67 -11.87
N LEU A 103 0.27 -26.26 -12.85
CA LEU A 103 1.23 -27.17 -13.46
C LEU A 103 1.99 -27.85 -12.32
N ALA A 104 1.97 -29.19 -12.30
CA ALA A 104 2.93 -29.98 -11.53
C ALA A 104 4.36 -29.64 -11.99
#